data_AF-A0A258B618-F1
#
_entry.id   AF-A0A258B618-F1
#
_cell.length_a   1.000
_cell.length_b   1.000
_cell.length_c   1.000
_cell.angle_alpha   90.00
_cell.angle_beta   90.00
_cell.angle_gamma   90.00
#
_symmetry.space_group_name_H-M   'P 1'
#
loop_
_entity.id
_entity.type
_entity.pdbx_description
1 polymer ?
#
loop_
_entity_poly.entity_id
_entity_poly.type
_entity_poly.pdbx_seq_one_letter_code
_entity_poly.pdbx_strand_id
1 'polypeptide(L)'
;MDRLGWRTITATHERAAIAAISDLQVEAVLIDAAHPATSADLVYDLRNACQPRRLPVILVADTPAYEIPAGWDMVLSSKAHPHQIMLRLEHMVRANVAEEEYDLRRETFADLKMPSLESLGLGAGLRILSVGDPDPAFLGLMNTLRLQGAEVTAAFSSYSAFDYLHETEFDTVVLWGGATPA
;
A
#
# COMPACT_ATOMS: atom_id res chain seq x y z
N MET A 1 0.55 11.58 15.60
CA MET A 1 -0.51 11.40 14.59
C MET A 1 -1.87 11.90 15.12
N ASP A 2 -2.08 11.96 16.44
CA ASP A 2 -3.34 12.46 17.03
C ASP A 2 -3.70 13.90 16.62
N ARG A 3 -2.69 14.78 16.48
CA ARG A 3 -2.91 16.14 15.97
C ARG A 3 -3.41 16.20 14.53
N LEU A 4 -3.31 15.10 13.79
CA LEU A 4 -3.77 14.96 12.40
C LEU A 4 -5.10 14.18 12.31
N GLY A 5 -5.77 13.92 13.45
CA GLY A 5 -7.09 13.27 13.49
C GLY A 5 -7.06 11.75 13.68
N TRP A 6 -5.88 11.13 13.71
CA TRP A 6 -5.71 9.69 13.91
C TRP A 6 -5.51 9.36 15.38
N ARG A 7 -6.40 8.59 15.99
CA ARG A 7 -6.24 8.13 17.38
C ARG A 7 -5.13 7.08 17.44
N THR A 8 -4.12 7.33 18.27
CA THR A 8 -3.01 6.41 18.48
C THR A 8 -3.09 5.71 19.83
N ILE A 9 -2.59 4.48 19.86
CA ILE A 9 -2.40 3.66 21.07
C ILE A 9 -1.01 3.06 20.97
N THR A 10 -0.29 3.02 22.09
CA THR A 10 1.05 2.45 22.15
C THR A 10 1.03 1.19 23.00
N ALA A 11 1.64 0.12 22.49
CA ALA A 11 1.91 -1.10 23.22
C ALA A 11 3.43 -1.32 23.25
N THR A 12 3.98 -1.59 24.43
CA THR A 12 5.42 -1.82 24.63
C THR A 12 5.79 -3.31 24.71
N HIS A 13 4.79 -4.20 24.60
CA HIS A 13 4.95 -5.65 24.69
C HIS A 13 3.90 -6.32 23.79
N GLU A 14 4.23 -7.49 23.24
CA GLU A 14 3.41 -8.25 22.28
C GLU A 14 1.98 -8.50 22.79
N ARG A 15 1.85 -8.99 24.03
CA ARG A 15 0.54 -9.32 24.62
C ARG A 15 -0.38 -8.10 24.70
N ALA A 16 0.18 -6.92 24.97
CA ALA A 16 -0.60 -5.68 25.01
C ALA A 16 -1.03 -5.24 23.61
N ALA A 17 -0.18 -5.44 22.59
CA ALA A 17 -0.52 -5.15 21.20
C ALA A 17 -1.65 -6.07 20.71
N ILE A 18 -1.53 -7.38 20.96
CA ILE A 18 -2.54 -8.38 20.60
C ILE A 18 -3.88 -8.08 21.29
N ALA A 19 -3.86 -7.78 22.59
CA ALA A 19 -5.06 -7.41 23.33
C ALA A 19 -5.70 -6.12 22.77
N ALA A 20 -4.90 -5.08 22.50
CA ALA A 20 -5.40 -3.84 21.93
C ALA A 20 -6.05 -4.05 20.55
N ILE A 21 -5.49 -4.91 19.71
CA ILE A 21 -6.05 -5.22 18.38
C ILE A 21 -7.32 -6.06 18.47
N SER A 22 -7.40 -6.96 19.44
CA SER A 22 -8.58 -7.82 19.65
C SER A 22 -9.75 -7.00 20.21
N ASP A 23 -9.46 -6.13 21.19
CA ASP A 23 -10.48 -5.41 21.95
C ASP A 23 -10.91 -4.10 21.28
N LEU A 24 -10.04 -3.53 20.44
CA LEU A 24 -10.26 -2.24 19.80
C LEU A 24 -10.23 -2.39 18.28
N GLN A 25 -10.97 -1.54 17.58
CA GLN A 25 -10.98 -1.50 16.11
C GLN A 25 -9.71 -0.81 15.58
N VAL A 26 -8.54 -1.40 15.83
CA VAL A 26 -7.24 -0.89 15.35
C VAL A 26 -7.17 -1.07 13.83
N GLU A 27 -7.02 0.02 13.09
CA GLU A 27 -7.04 0.00 11.63
C GLU A 27 -5.68 -0.24 11.00
N ALA A 28 -4.59 0.00 11.72
CA ALA A 28 -3.22 -0.22 11.24
C ALA A 28 -2.24 -0.35 12.41
N VAL A 29 -1.12 -1.04 12.18
CA VAL A 29 -0.03 -1.16 13.16
C VAL A 29 1.29 -0.69 12.56
N LEU A 30 1.98 0.16 13.31
CA LEU A 30 3.37 0.53 13.07
C LEU A 30 4.25 -0.21 14.09
N ILE A 31 5.26 -0.95 13.63
CA ILE A 31 6.20 -1.67 14.49
C ILE A 31 7.60 -1.10 14.27
N ASP A 32 8.24 -0.64 15.35
CA ASP A 32 9.63 -0.20 15.30
C ASP A 32 10.56 -1.40 15.09
N ALA A 33 11.42 -1.35 14.07
CA ALA A 33 12.40 -2.39 13.79
C ALA A 33 13.38 -2.62 14.95
N ALA A 34 13.62 -1.62 15.80
CA ALA A 34 14.48 -1.76 16.98
C ALA A 34 13.78 -2.46 18.16
N HIS A 35 12.47 -2.68 18.09
CA HIS A 35 11.73 -3.32 19.17
C HIS A 35 12.08 -4.82 19.24
N PRO A 36 12.37 -5.39 20.44
CA PRO A 36 12.87 -6.76 20.57
C PRO A 36 11.86 -7.84 20.15
N ALA A 37 10.57 -7.51 20.18
CA ALA A 37 9.49 -8.38 19.73
C ALA A 37 9.31 -8.45 18.21
N THR A 38 9.99 -7.58 17.45
CA THR A 38 9.77 -7.45 16.01
C THR A 38 10.17 -8.72 15.28
N SER A 39 9.18 -9.45 14.79
CA SER A 39 9.33 -10.76 14.16
C SER A 39 8.18 -11.04 13.19
N ALA A 40 8.37 -11.99 12.27
CA ALA A 40 7.29 -12.45 11.39
C ALA A 40 6.16 -13.15 12.17
N ASP A 41 6.49 -13.84 13.26
CA ASP A 41 5.52 -14.51 14.12
C ASP A 41 4.59 -13.49 14.81
N LEU A 42 5.15 -12.38 15.30
CA LEU A 42 4.34 -11.28 15.82
C LEU A 42 3.37 -10.75 14.76
N VAL A 43 3.84 -10.50 13.53
CA VAL A 43 2.98 -10.02 12.44
C VAL A 43 1.82 -10.99 12.19
N TYR A 44 2.10 -12.29 12.17
CA TYR A 44 1.09 -13.34 12.01
C TYR A 44 0.07 -13.31 13.17
N ASP A 45 0.54 -13.25 14.41
CA ASP A 45 -0.33 -13.21 15.60
C ASP A 45 -1.22 -11.97 15.64
N LEU A 46 -0.69 -10.80 15.26
CA LEU A 46 -1.48 -9.56 15.18
C LEU A 46 -2.59 -9.66 14.12
N ARG A 47 -2.31 -10.25 12.96
CA ARG A 47 -3.32 -10.45 11.90
C ARG A 47 -4.36 -11.51 12.27
N ASN A 48 -3.97 -12.53 13.02
CA ASN A 48 -4.92 -13.51 13.54
C ASN A 48 -5.88 -12.91 14.57
N ALA A 49 -5.37 -12.01 15.42
CA ALA A 49 -6.14 -11.36 16.46
C ALA A 49 -7.29 -10.47 15.94
N CYS A 50 -7.20 -9.99 14.69
CA CYS A 50 -8.21 -9.14 14.08
C CYS A 50 -9.09 -9.83 13.03
N GLN A 51 -8.95 -11.14 12.81
CA GLN A 51 -9.78 -11.84 11.83
C GLN A 51 -11.28 -11.64 12.12
N PRO A 52 -12.12 -11.46 11.08
CA PRO A 52 -11.83 -11.60 9.64
C PRO A 52 -11.26 -10.32 8.97
N ARG A 53 -11.07 -9.23 9.73
CA ARG A 53 -10.53 -7.97 9.19
C ARG A 53 -9.06 -8.11 8.79
N ARG A 54 -8.66 -7.35 7.76
CA ARG A 54 -7.30 -7.21 7.25
C ARG A 54 -6.60 -6.06 7.98
N LEU A 55 -5.60 -6.39 8.78
CA LEU A 55 -4.79 -5.40 9.48
C LEU A 55 -3.51 -5.11 8.69
N PRO A 56 -3.30 -3.88 8.21
CA PRO A 56 -2.02 -3.46 7.66
C PRO A 56 -0.95 -3.39 8.76
N VAL A 57 0.19 -4.03 8.53
CA VAL A 57 1.33 -4.07 9.44
C VAL A 57 2.57 -3.52 8.75
N ILE A 58 3.06 -2.41 9.28
CA ILE A 58 4.12 -1.60 8.69
C ILE A 58 5.36 -1.64 9.58
N LEU A 59 6.50 -1.94 8.98
CA LEU A 59 7.79 -1.84 9.65
C LEU A 59 8.29 -0.40 9.59
N VAL A 60 8.72 0.15 10.73
CA VAL A 60 9.39 1.45 10.79
C VAL A 60 10.88 1.19 11.00
N ALA A 61 11.69 1.48 9.98
CA ALA A 61 13.12 1.21 9.97
C ALA A 61 13.91 2.32 9.26
N ASP A 62 15.14 2.57 9.69
CA ASP A 62 16.10 3.43 8.96
C ASP A 62 17.07 2.54 8.18
N THR A 63 16.56 1.84 7.16
CA THR A 63 17.35 0.96 6.29
C THR A 63 17.47 1.54 4.88
N PRO A 64 18.65 1.51 4.25
CA PRO A 64 18.84 2.06 2.91
C PRO A 64 18.10 1.27 1.81
N ALA A 65 17.83 -0.02 2.04
CA ALA A 65 17.27 -0.89 1.02
C ALA A 65 15.74 -0.83 0.95
N TYR A 66 15.06 -0.42 2.03
CA TYR A 66 13.58 -0.43 2.17
C TYR A 66 12.90 -1.69 1.62
N GLU A 67 13.60 -2.83 1.67
CA GLU A 67 13.07 -4.13 1.27
C GLU A 67 11.96 -4.52 2.23
N ILE A 68 10.80 -4.87 1.69
CA ILE A 68 9.65 -5.30 2.48
C ILE A 68 9.87 -6.75 2.91
N PRO A 69 10.06 -7.04 4.20
CA PRO A 69 10.27 -8.41 4.64
C PRO A 69 9.00 -9.23 4.43
N ALA A 70 9.16 -10.55 4.30
CA ALA A 70 8.01 -11.45 4.10
C ALA A 70 6.98 -11.28 5.22
N GLY A 71 5.69 -11.17 4.84
CA GLY A 71 4.57 -10.99 5.75
C GLY A 71 4.26 -9.54 6.14
N TRP A 72 5.15 -8.59 5.84
CA TRP A 72 4.93 -7.15 6.06
C TRP A 72 4.30 -6.50 4.84
N ASP A 73 3.52 -5.44 5.05
CA ASP A 73 2.88 -4.73 3.94
C ASP A 73 3.75 -3.58 3.40
N MET A 74 4.56 -2.97 4.26
CA MET A 74 5.38 -1.81 3.90
C MET A 74 6.53 -1.59 4.89
N VAL A 75 7.60 -0.95 4.42
CA VAL A 75 8.63 -0.34 5.28
C VAL A 75 8.57 1.18 5.15
N LEU A 76 8.51 1.87 6.29
CA LEU A 76 8.60 3.32 6.39
C LEU A 76 9.90 3.73 7.05
N SER A 77 10.48 4.83 6.58
CA SER A 77 11.59 5.49 7.28
C SER A 77 11.11 5.97 8.65
N SER A 78 11.92 5.73 9.69
CA SER A 78 11.71 6.37 11.00
C SER A 78 11.83 7.89 10.95
N LYS A 79 12.40 8.44 9.87
CA LYS A 79 12.52 9.88 9.60
C LYS A 79 11.40 10.42 8.70
N ALA A 80 10.43 9.59 8.30
CA ALA A 80 9.34 10.03 7.44
C ALA A 80 8.50 11.10 8.13
N HIS A 81 8.07 12.11 7.37
CA HIS A 81 7.21 13.16 7.91
C HIS A 81 5.85 12.56 8.32
N PRO A 82 5.26 12.94 9.49
CA PRO A 82 4.02 12.33 9.97
C PRO A 82 2.86 12.35 8.96
N HIS A 83 2.78 13.40 8.14
CA HIS A 83 1.76 13.49 7.08
C HIS A 83 1.95 12.44 5.98
N GLN A 84 3.20 12.08 5.64
CA GLN A 84 3.48 11.02 4.66
C GLN A 84 3.14 9.64 5.21
N ILE A 85 3.41 9.41 6.50
CA ILE A 85 3.01 8.16 7.19
C ILE A 85 1.49 8.03 7.14
N MET A 86 0.78 9.08 7.56
CA MET A 86 -0.68 9.11 7.59
C MET A 86 -1.30 8.85 6.22
N LEU A 87 -0.86 9.56 5.17
CA LEU A 87 -1.37 9.36 3.81
C LEU A 87 -1.22 7.91 3.34
N ARG A 88 -0.08 7.27 3.64
CA ARG A 88 0.16 5.87 3.29
C ARG A 88 -0.75 4.92 4.08
N LEU A 89 -0.95 5.16 5.38
CA LEU A 89 -1.89 4.39 6.18
C LEU A 89 -3.32 4.54 5.66
N GLU A 90 -3.77 5.75 5.34
CA GLU A 90 -5.11 6.02 4.79
C GLU A 90 -5.36 5.22 3.51
N HIS A 91 -4.42 5.24 2.58
CA HIS A 91 -4.55 4.49 1.33
C HIS A 91 -4.59 2.98 1.58
N MET A 92 -3.75 2.47 2.48
CA MET A 92 -3.68 1.04 2.74
C MET A 92 -4.91 0.51 3.51
N VAL A 93 -5.42 1.29 4.47
CA VAL A 93 -6.68 0.97 5.17
C VAL A 93 -7.83 0.94 4.17
N ARG A 94 -7.93 1.92 3.26
CA ARG A 94 -8.97 1.94 2.23
C ARG A 94 -8.88 0.74 1.29
N ALA A 95 -7.67 0.36 0.88
CA ALA A 95 -7.45 -0.83 0.05
C ALA A 95 -7.90 -2.09 0.80
N ASN A 96 -7.52 -2.25 2.07
CA ASN A 96 -7.94 -3.39 2.88
C ASN A 96 -9.46 -3.47 3.05
N VAL A 97 -10.15 -2.35 3.27
CA VAL A 97 -11.61 -2.33 3.36
C VAL A 97 -12.26 -2.76 2.04
N ALA A 98 -11.71 -2.34 0.90
CA ALA A 98 -12.21 -2.78 -0.41
C ALA A 98 -12.02 -4.29 -0.62
N GLU A 99 -10.87 -4.82 -0.21
CA GLU A 99 -10.59 -6.27 -0.26
C GLU A 99 -11.49 -7.07 0.70
N GLU A 100 -11.73 -6.57 1.91
CA GLU A 100 -12.66 -7.18 2.88
C GLU A 100 -14.08 -7.26 2.32
N GLU A 101 -14.58 -6.19 1.71
CA GLU A 101 -15.90 -6.19 1.05
C GLU A 101 -15.93 -7.17 -0.13
N TYR A 102 -14.85 -7.24 -0.92
CA TYR A 102 -14.74 -8.21 -2.01
C TYR A 102 -14.81 -9.66 -1.50
N ASP A 103 -14.05 -9.98 -0.45
CA ASP A 103 -14.03 -11.32 0.18
C ASP A 103 -15.42 -11.68 0.72
N LEU A 104 -16.07 -10.79 1.47
CA LEU A 104 -17.42 -10.98 1.99
C LEU A 104 -18.45 -11.22 0.88
N ARG A 105 -18.32 -10.49 -0.23
CA ARG A 105 -19.22 -10.62 -1.37
C ARG A 105 -19.01 -11.94 -2.11
N ARG A 106 -17.78 -12.46 -2.15
CA ARG A 106 -17.49 -13.80 -2.66
C ARG A 106 -18.10 -14.89 -1.78
N GLU A 107 -18.00 -14.78 -0.46
CA GLU A 107 -18.64 -15.71 0.48
C GLU A 107 -20.16 -15.75 0.26
N THR A 108 -20.79 -14.58 0.14
CA THR A 108 -22.23 -14.47 -0.14
C THR A 108 -22.62 -15.17 -1.45
N PHE A 109 -21.82 -15.00 -2.52
CA PHE A 109 -22.08 -15.67 -3.81
C PHE A 109 -21.95 -17.19 -3.69
N ALA A 110 -20.96 -17.67 -2.94
CA ALA A 110 -20.75 -19.09 -2.69
C ALA A 110 -21.94 -19.71 -1.92
N ASP A 111 -22.44 -19.03 -0.89
CA ASP A 111 -23.60 -19.45 -0.11
C ASP A 111 -24.88 -19.55 -0.96
N LEU A 112 -25.05 -18.62 -1.91
CA LEU A 112 -26.14 -18.63 -2.88
C LEU A 112 -25.92 -19.60 -4.04
N LYS A 113 -24.81 -20.35 -4.07
CA LYS A 113 -24.41 -21.26 -5.16
C LYS A 113 -24.36 -20.56 -6.52
N MET A 114 -24.04 -19.27 -6.52
CA MET A 114 -23.82 -18.49 -7.73
C MET A 114 -22.39 -18.72 -8.26
N PRO A 115 -22.15 -18.52 -9.57
CA PRO A 115 -20.79 -18.53 -10.11
C PRO A 115 -19.88 -17.55 -9.36
N SER A 116 -18.64 -17.95 -9.09
CA SER A 116 -17.64 -17.06 -8.47
C SER A 116 -17.47 -15.81 -9.32
N LEU A 117 -17.25 -14.67 -8.66
CA LEU A 117 -16.72 -13.48 -9.31
C LEU A 117 -15.37 -13.85 -9.93
N GLU A 118 -15.19 -13.53 -11.20
CA GLU A 118 -13.87 -13.61 -11.82
C GLU A 118 -12.97 -12.57 -11.14
N SER A 119 -11.80 -13.01 -10.68
CA SER A 119 -10.77 -12.06 -10.28
C SER A 119 -10.32 -11.33 -11.54
N LEU A 120 -10.45 -10.01 -11.57
CA LEU A 120 -9.69 -9.15 -12.46
C LEU A 120 -8.23 -9.23 -11.98
N GLY A 121 -7.58 -10.36 -12.23
CA GLY A 121 -6.16 -10.51 -11.91
C GLY A 121 -5.40 -9.37 -12.59
N LEU A 122 -4.41 -8.82 -11.90
CA LEU A 122 -3.42 -7.99 -12.58
C LEU A 122 -2.73 -8.92 -13.59
N GLY A 123 -2.93 -8.65 -14.88
CA GLY A 123 -2.27 -9.40 -15.94
C GLY A 123 -0.75 -9.35 -15.82
N ALA A 124 -0.04 -10.12 -16.64
CA ALA A 124 1.41 -10.03 -16.70
C ALA A 124 1.80 -8.61 -17.17
N GLY A 125 2.38 -7.82 -16.25
CA GLY A 125 2.86 -6.46 -16.49
C GLY A 125 1.79 -5.40 -16.26
N LEU A 126 1.98 -4.56 -15.23
CA LEU A 126 1.12 -3.40 -15.00
C LEU A 126 1.26 -2.40 -16.16
N ARG A 127 0.15 -2.00 -16.77
CA ARG A 127 0.08 -0.92 -17.76
C ARG A 127 0.05 0.42 -17.03
N ILE A 128 1.16 1.15 -17.08
CA ILE A 128 1.37 2.39 -16.35
C ILE A 128 1.45 3.56 -17.34
N LEU A 129 0.58 4.55 -17.16
CA LEU A 129 0.73 5.85 -17.81
C LEU A 129 1.53 6.78 -16.90
N SER A 130 2.71 7.21 -17.32
CA SER A 130 3.55 8.17 -16.61
C SER A 130 3.44 9.54 -17.27
N VAL A 131 3.01 10.56 -16.51
CA VAL A 131 2.79 11.92 -17.01
C VAL A 131 3.78 12.88 -16.36
N GLY A 132 4.56 13.61 -17.15
CA GLY A 132 5.57 14.54 -16.60
C GLY A 132 6.57 15.05 -17.63
N ASP A 133 7.33 16.08 -17.25
CA ASP A 133 8.46 16.57 -18.04
C ASP A 133 9.56 15.48 -18.15
N PRO A 134 10.25 15.36 -19.30
CA PRO A 134 11.30 14.36 -19.54
C PRO A 134 12.62 14.70 -18.83
N ASP A 135 12.60 14.87 -17.50
CA ASP A 135 13.82 15.06 -16.72
C ASP A 135 14.54 13.72 -16.43
N PRO A 136 15.83 13.73 -16.02
CA PRO A 136 16.57 12.50 -15.76
C PRO A 136 15.95 11.59 -14.70
N ALA A 137 15.29 12.14 -13.69
CA ALA A 137 14.66 11.38 -12.62
C ALA A 137 13.35 10.74 -13.09
N PHE A 138 12.56 11.46 -13.90
CA PHE A 138 11.39 10.93 -14.59
C PHE A 138 11.76 9.74 -15.50
N LEU A 139 12.80 9.89 -16.32
CA LEU A 139 13.31 8.80 -17.17
C LEU A 139 13.82 7.62 -16.34
N GLY A 140 14.52 7.90 -15.23
CA GLY A 140 15.02 6.89 -14.30
C GLY A 140 13.90 6.07 -13.67
N LEU A 141 12.81 6.71 -13.25
CA LEU A 141 11.63 6.04 -12.70
C LEU A 141 11.00 5.11 -13.75
N MET A 142 10.77 5.60 -14.97
CA MET A 142 10.19 4.78 -16.04
C MET A 142 11.04 3.56 -16.37
N ASN A 143 12.37 3.70 -16.41
CA ASN A 143 13.27 2.58 -16.65
C ASN A 143 13.21 1.56 -15.51
N THR A 144 13.15 2.02 -14.27
CA THR A 144 13.02 1.14 -13.09
C THR A 144 11.72 0.36 -13.14
N LEU A 145 10.60 1.00 -13.46
CA LEU A 145 9.30 0.34 -13.61
C LEU A 145 9.30 -0.72 -14.72
N ARG A 146 9.90 -0.41 -15.88
CA ARG A 146 10.05 -1.38 -16.98
C ARG A 146 10.92 -2.58 -16.58
N LEU A 147 11.99 -2.35 -15.82
CA LEU A 147 12.83 -3.44 -15.29
C LEU A 147 12.07 -4.35 -14.31
N GLN A 148 11.02 -3.86 -13.66
CA GLN A 148 10.10 -4.65 -12.84
C GLN A 148 8.98 -5.33 -13.65
N GLY A 149 9.04 -5.25 -14.98
CA GLY A 149 8.08 -5.89 -15.88
C GLY A 149 6.81 -5.07 -16.17
N ALA A 150 6.76 -3.80 -15.78
CA ALA A 150 5.63 -2.92 -16.11
C ALA A 150 5.70 -2.41 -17.56
N GLU A 151 4.54 -2.30 -18.20
CA GLU A 151 4.37 -1.65 -19.51
C GLU A 151 4.16 -0.15 -19.31
N VAL A 152 5.22 0.65 -19.50
CA VAL A 152 5.17 2.08 -19.20
C VAL A 152 5.03 2.92 -20.47
N THR A 153 3.92 3.64 -20.59
CA THR A 153 3.67 4.68 -21.60
C THR A 153 3.97 6.05 -21.00
N ALA A 154 4.75 6.87 -21.70
CA ALA A 154 5.16 8.20 -21.24
C ALA A 154 4.36 9.29 -21.96
N ALA A 155 3.74 10.19 -21.21
CA ALA A 155 3.09 11.39 -21.71
C ALA A 155 3.82 12.63 -21.18
N PHE A 156 4.37 13.44 -22.08
CA PHE A 156 5.13 14.64 -21.71
C PHE A 156 4.27 15.91 -21.56
N SER A 157 2.95 15.75 -21.62
CA SER A 157 1.99 16.78 -21.29
C SER A 157 0.66 16.15 -20.86
N SER A 158 -0.16 16.90 -20.12
CA SER A 158 -1.52 16.48 -19.79
C SER A 158 -2.37 16.23 -21.04
N TYR A 159 -2.19 17.00 -22.11
CA TYR A 159 -2.89 16.81 -23.38
C TYR A 159 -2.62 15.43 -23.99
N SER A 160 -1.34 15.08 -24.16
CA SER A 160 -0.96 13.74 -24.65
C SER A 160 -1.39 12.61 -23.71
N ALA A 161 -1.41 12.85 -22.39
CA ALA A 161 -1.89 11.86 -21.42
C ALA A 161 -3.38 11.59 -21.60
N PHE A 162 -4.18 12.64 -21.83
CA PHE A 162 -5.60 12.50 -22.14
C PHE A 162 -5.81 11.74 -23.43
N ASP A 163 -5.06 12.00 -24.49
CA ASP A 163 -5.18 11.26 -25.76
C ASP A 163 -4.96 9.75 -25.53
N TYR A 164 -3.91 9.37 -24.80
CA TYR A 164 -3.66 7.96 -24.47
C TYR A 164 -4.76 7.31 -23.65
N LEU A 165 -5.36 8.02 -22.69
CA LEU A 165 -6.46 7.51 -21.86
C LEU A 165 -7.73 7.23 -22.68
N HIS A 166 -7.91 7.84 -23.85
CA HIS A 166 -9.04 7.53 -24.74
C HIS A 166 -8.77 6.32 -25.64
N GLU A 167 -7.50 6.03 -25.94
CA GLU A 167 -7.10 4.97 -26.87
C GLU A 167 -6.72 3.67 -26.18
N THR A 168 -6.25 3.74 -24.93
CA THR A 168 -5.66 2.61 -24.21
C THR A 168 -6.12 2.59 -22.75
N GLU A 169 -6.39 1.40 -22.23
CA GLU A 169 -6.64 1.18 -20.81
C GLU A 169 -5.32 1.08 -20.03
N PHE A 170 -5.28 1.71 -18.86
CA PHE A 170 -4.14 1.65 -17.94
C PHE A 170 -4.60 1.18 -16.57
N ASP A 171 -3.75 0.45 -15.88
CA ASP A 171 -4.02 -0.04 -14.52
C ASP A 171 -3.69 1.05 -13.49
N THR A 172 -2.80 1.99 -13.82
CA THR A 172 -2.46 3.12 -12.96
C THR A 172 -1.86 4.29 -13.73
N VAL A 173 -1.95 5.48 -13.14
CA VAL A 173 -1.37 6.72 -13.65
C VAL A 173 -0.39 7.28 -12.62
N VAL A 174 0.84 7.56 -13.05
CA VAL A 174 1.87 8.21 -12.24
C VAL A 174 2.01 9.65 -12.70
N LEU A 175 1.75 10.60 -11.80
CA LEU A 175 1.91 12.03 -12.06
C LEU A 175 3.23 12.51 -11.47
N TRP A 176 4.12 13.02 -12.32
CA TRP A 176 5.37 13.62 -11.91
C TRP A 176 5.14 15.02 -11.34
N GLY A 177 5.48 15.22 -10.08
CA GLY A 177 5.40 16.51 -9.39
C GLY A 177 6.74 17.24 -9.25
N GLY A 178 7.79 16.78 -9.94
CA GLY A 178 9.09 17.45 -9.91
C GLY A 178 9.00 18.83 -10.54
N ALA A 179 9.65 19.82 -9.93
CA ALA A 179 9.84 21.11 -10.56
C ALA A 179 10.77 20.94 -11.76
N THR A 180 10.44 21.57 -12.89
CA THR A 180 11.40 21.81 -13.97
C THR A 180 12.62 22.50 -13.34
N PRO A 181 13.85 21.96 -13.47
CA PRO A 181 15.02 22.65 -12.94
C PRO A 181 15.11 24.03 -13.59
N ALA A 182 15.25 25.07 -12.74
CA ALA A 182 15.29 26.47 -13.15
C ALA A 182 16.50 26.80 -14.04
#